data_AF-R1EH33-F1
#
_entry.id   AF-R1EH33-F1
#
_cell.length_a   1.000
_cell.length_b   1.000
_cell.length_c   1.000
_cell.angle_alpha   90.00
_cell.angle_beta   90.00
_cell.angle_gamma   90.00
#
_symmetry.space_group_name_H-M   'P 1'
#
loop_
_entity.id
_entity.type
_entity.pdbx_description
1 polymer ?
#
loop_
_entity_poly.entity_id
_entity_poly.type
_entity_poly.pdbx_seq_one_letter_code
_entity_poly.pdbx_strand_id
1 'polypeptide(L)'
;MPRAQARARAAKTADPGGRRRAQLQEQLKADQRELKAKIELVTILEEALDKEHEAVESWTKCLEDAQDFIREVDLEKAKIKKQICESLEIFPRRLTCPLMRRAVGFQEKIAESRGRVRDMMTDTQTKLGATRGRIDTVRQKLQVTKRRVQYLRRKIKASEKSFSSSARLVE
;
A
#
# COMPACT_ATOMS: atom_id res chain seq x y z
N MET A 1 16.11 -43.89 -56.84
CA MET A 1 15.66 -43.36 -55.52
C MET A 1 15.03 -41.97 -55.67
N PRO A 2 13.76 -41.84 -56.10
CA PRO A 2 13.12 -40.53 -56.37
C PRO A 2 12.45 -39.87 -55.14
N ARG A 3 12.16 -40.66 -54.09
CA ARG A 3 11.44 -40.19 -52.89
C ARG A 3 12.25 -39.23 -52.00
N ALA A 4 13.58 -39.35 -52.00
CA ALA A 4 14.45 -38.49 -51.19
C ALA A 4 14.58 -37.06 -51.78
N GLN A 5 14.60 -36.93 -53.11
CA GLN A 5 14.67 -35.62 -53.78
C GLN A 5 13.33 -34.86 -53.72
N ALA A 6 12.19 -35.54 -53.66
CA ALA A 6 10.88 -34.92 -53.48
C ALA A 6 10.71 -34.29 -52.08
N ARG A 7 11.19 -34.95 -51.01
CA ARG A 7 11.18 -34.39 -49.65
C ARG A 7 12.14 -33.20 -49.49
N ALA A 8 13.30 -33.23 -50.15
CA ALA A 8 14.24 -32.10 -50.14
C ALA A 8 13.73 -30.87 -50.92
N ARG A 9 12.85 -31.05 -51.93
CA ARG A 9 12.20 -29.95 -52.64
C ARG A 9 10.97 -29.39 -51.90
N ALA A 10 10.20 -30.22 -51.19
CA ALA A 10 9.10 -29.76 -50.34
C ALA A 10 9.56 -28.97 -49.10
N ALA A 11 10.78 -29.24 -48.60
CA ALA A 11 11.37 -28.43 -47.53
C ALA A 11 11.83 -27.03 -47.99
N LYS A 12 11.98 -26.81 -49.31
CA LYS A 12 12.36 -25.52 -49.91
C LYS A 12 11.18 -24.61 -50.25
N THR A 13 9.94 -25.10 -50.11
CA THR A 13 8.70 -24.31 -50.30
C THR A 13 8.06 -23.89 -48.97
N ALA A 14 8.86 -23.77 -47.91
CA ALA A 14 8.42 -23.10 -46.69
C ALA A 14 8.54 -21.59 -46.91
N ASP A 15 7.45 -20.94 -47.31
CA ASP A 15 7.38 -19.50 -47.53
C ASP A 15 7.93 -18.73 -46.30
N PRO A 16 9.11 -18.08 -46.42
CA PRO A 16 9.71 -17.32 -45.34
C PRO A 16 8.81 -16.17 -44.87
N GLY A 17 7.97 -15.64 -45.78
CA GLY A 17 7.00 -14.59 -45.49
C GLY A 17 5.89 -15.07 -44.57
N GLY A 18 5.34 -16.27 -44.82
CA GLY A 18 4.31 -16.89 -43.99
C GLY A 18 4.75 -17.15 -42.55
N ARG A 19 5.97 -17.66 -42.34
CA ARG A 19 6.53 -17.88 -41.00
C ARG A 19 6.74 -16.57 -40.23
N ARG A 20 7.25 -15.54 -40.90
CA ARG A 20 7.48 -14.23 -40.28
C ARG A 20 6.16 -13.54 -39.91
N ARG A 21 5.12 -13.65 -40.76
CA ARG A 21 3.78 -13.13 -40.49
C ARG A 21 3.11 -13.84 -39.32
N ALA A 22 3.24 -15.16 -39.23
CA ALA A 22 2.73 -15.95 -38.10
C ALA A 22 3.41 -15.56 -36.77
N GLN A 23 4.74 -15.40 -36.76
CA GLN A 23 5.48 -14.95 -35.58
C GLN A 23 5.06 -13.55 -35.11
N LEU A 24 4.88 -12.60 -36.03
CA LEU A 24 4.43 -11.25 -35.69
C LEU A 24 2.99 -11.26 -35.14
N GLN A 25 2.12 -12.13 -35.67
CA GLN A 25 0.74 -12.25 -35.19
C GLN A 25 0.68 -12.88 -33.79
N GLU A 26 1.56 -13.85 -33.52
CA GLU A 26 1.71 -14.45 -32.19
C GLU A 26 2.26 -13.44 -31.18
N GLN A 27 3.26 -12.64 -31.56
CA GLN A 27 3.78 -11.55 -30.74
C GLN A 27 2.70 -10.50 -30.44
N LEU A 28 1.87 -10.13 -31.43
CA LEU A 28 0.76 -9.20 -31.22
C LEU A 28 -0.25 -9.75 -30.20
N LYS A 29 -0.62 -11.04 -30.31
CA LYS A 29 -1.50 -11.70 -29.34
C LYS A 29 -0.88 -11.74 -27.95
N ALA A 30 0.43 -11.98 -27.85
CA ALA A 30 1.16 -11.95 -26.58
C ALA A 30 1.15 -10.55 -25.96
N ASP A 31 1.45 -9.51 -26.75
CA ASP A 31 1.41 -8.11 -26.32
C ASP A 31 -0.01 -7.69 -25.87
N GLN A 32 -1.06 -8.15 -26.55
CA GLN A 32 -2.46 -7.91 -26.17
C GLN A 32 -2.83 -8.59 -24.83
N ARG A 33 -2.39 -9.84 -24.63
CA ARG A 33 -2.58 -10.54 -23.35
C ARG A 33 -1.82 -9.84 -22.22
N GLU A 34 -0.57 -9.42 -22.48
CA GLU A 34 0.20 -8.65 -21.51
C GLU A 34 -0.49 -7.32 -21.19
N LEU A 35 -1.00 -6.60 -22.20
CA LEU A 35 -1.73 -5.35 -22.00
C LEU A 35 -2.95 -5.55 -21.10
N LYS A 36 -3.74 -6.60 -21.35
CA LYS A 36 -4.91 -6.92 -20.52
C LYS A 36 -4.50 -7.19 -19.07
N ALA A 37 -3.50 -8.04 -18.85
CA ALA A 37 -3.00 -8.35 -17.52
C ALA A 37 -2.43 -7.11 -16.79
N LYS A 38 -1.76 -6.20 -17.52
CA LYS A 38 -1.25 -4.96 -16.94
C LYS A 38 -2.34 -3.96 -16.61
N ILE A 39 -3.44 -3.91 -17.38
CA ILE A 39 -4.60 -3.08 -17.06
C ILE A 39 -5.27 -3.61 -15.79
N GLU A 40 -5.50 -4.92 -15.67
CA GLU A 40 -6.05 -5.53 -14.45
C GLU A 40 -5.16 -5.27 -13.24
N LEU A 41 -3.83 -5.34 -13.41
CA LEU A 41 -2.88 -5.02 -12.35
C LEU A 41 -2.95 -3.54 -11.92
N VAL A 42 -3.27 -2.60 -12.82
CA VAL A 42 -3.45 -1.19 -12.45
C VAL A 42 -4.61 -1.05 -11.47
N THR A 43 -5.75 -1.68 -11.74
CA THR A 43 -6.93 -1.64 -10.85
C THR A 43 -6.61 -2.22 -9.48
N ILE A 44 -5.94 -3.38 -9.44
CA ILE A 44 -5.53 -4.01 -8.17
C ILE A 44 -4.59 -3.11 -7.37
N LEU A 45 -3.65 -2.43 -8.03
CA LEU A 45 -2.71 -1.53 -7.37
C LEU A 45 -3.39 -0.23 -6.90
N GLU A 46 -4.41 0.26 -7.60
CA GLU A 46 -5.22 1.40 -7.17
C GLU A 46 -6.05 1.04 -5.92
N GLU A 47 -6.75 -0.10 -5.92
CA GLU A 47 -7.47 -0.59 -4.74
C GLU A 47 -6.55 -0.83 -3.53
N ALA A 48 -5.36 -1.40 -3.77
CA ALA A 48 -4.37 -1.57 -2.72
C ALA A 48 -3.89 -0.23 -2.16
N LEU A 49 -3.73 0.78 -3.02
CA LEU A 49 -3.33 2.12 -2.61
C LEU A 49 -4.41 2.76 -1.74
N ASP A 50 -5.68 2.62 -2.09
CA ASP A 50 -6.79 3.17 -1.32
C ASP A 50 -6.87 2.54 0.07
N LYS A 51 -6.75 1.21 0.16
CA LYS A 51 -6.71 0.49 1.45
C LYS A 51 -5.56 0.92 2.35
N GLU A 52 -4.39 1.21 1.79
CA GLU A 52 -3.27 1.71 2.59
C GLU A 52 -3.52 3.15 3.07
N HIS A 53 -4.22 4.00 2.31
CA HIS A 53 -4.63 5.32 2.79
C HIS A 53 -5.68 5.21 3.90
N GLU A 54 -6.68 4.34 3.77
CA GLU A 54 -7.66 4.04 4.84
C GLU A 54 -6.96 3.56 6.12
N ALA A 55 -5.94 2.71 5.98
CA ALA A 55 -5.13 2.28 7.12
C ALA A 55 -4.40 3.47 7.77
N VAL A 56 -3.82 4.38 6.99
CA VAL A 56 -3.19 5.61 7.53
C VAL A 56 -4.19 6.45 8.30
N GLU A 57 -5.39 6.66 7.77
CA GLU A 57 -6.45 7.41 8.45
C GLU A 57 -6.83 6.76 9.78
N SER A 58 -7.02 5.43 9.78
CA SER A 58 -7.33 4.66 10.99
C SER A 58 -6.23 4.77 12.06
N TRP A 59 -4.97 4.60 11.67
CA TRP A 59 -3.84 4.76 12.61
C TRP A 59 -3.69 6.18 13.12
N THR A 60 -3.94 7.18 12.28
CA THR A 60 -3.89 8.60 12.67
C THR A 60 -4.95 8.90 13.70
N LYS A 61 -6.19 8.46 13.46
CA LYS A 61 -7.29 8.60 14.42
C LYS A 61 -6.97 7.91 15.77
N CYS A 62 -6.43 6.70 15.74
CA CYS A 62 -6.02 6.00 16.96
C CYS A 62 -4.97 6.80 17.77
N LEU A 63 -4.05 7.51 17.11
CA LEU A 63 -3.08 8.37 17.79
C LEU A 63 -3.74 9.62 18.38
N GLU A 64 -4.68 10.23 17.67
CA GLU A 64 -5.45 11.39 18.16
C GLU A 64 -6.26 11.01 19.41
N ASP A 65 -7.01 9.91 19.34
CA ASP A 65 -7.80 9.39 20.46
C ASP A 65 -6.91 9.09 21.69
N ALA A 66 -5.72 8.52 21.48
CA ALA A 66 -4.77 8.25 22.54
C ALA A 66 -4.20 9.54 23.18
N GLN A 67 -3.95 10.57 22.36
CA GLN A 67 -3.49 11.87 22.85
C GLN A 67 -4.59 12.62 23.61
N ASP A 68 -5.84 12.55 23.14
CA ASP A 68 -7.00 13.11 23.83
C ASP A 68 -7.19 12.44 25.20
N PHE A 69 -7.10 11.11 25.26
CA PHE A 69 -7.16 10.37 26.51
C PHE A 69 -6.09 10.80 27.52
N ILE A 70 -4.83 10.96 27.08
CA ILE A 70 -3.75 11.45 27.96
C ILE A 70 -4.07 12.86 28.49
N ARG A 71 -4.57 13.75 27.62
CA ARG A 71 -4.95 15.11 28.00
C ARG A 71 -6.08 15.12 29.04
N GLU A 72 -7.10 14.29 28.85
CA GLU A 72 -8.21 14.15 29.79
C GLU A 72 -7.74 13.65 31.16
N VAL A 73 -6.90 12.60 31.18
CA VAL A 73 -6.30 12.08 32.43
C VAL A 73 -5.47 13.15 33.13
N ASP A 74 -4.73 13.98 32.39
CA ASP A 74 -3.94 15.06 32.97
C ASP A 74 -4.80 16.20 33.55
N LEU A 75 -5.93 16.52 32.92
CA LEU A 75 -6.91 17.47 33.46
C LEU A 75 -7.56 16.95 34.73
N GLU A 76 -8.01 15.70 34.76
CA GLU A 76 -8.58 15.08 35.97
C GLU A 76 -7.56 15.00 37.10
N LYS A 77 -6.31 14.65 36.79
CA LYS A 77 -5.21 14.69 37.77
C LYS A 77 -5.01 16.10 38.35
N ALA A 78 -5.10 17.14 37.53
CA ALA A 78 -4.99 18.53 37.99
C ALA A 78 -6.15 18.93 38.90
N LYS A 79 -7.39 18.54 38.56
CA LYS A 79 -8.59 18.77 39.40
C LYS A 79 -8.45 18.11 40.77
N ILE A 80 -8.08 16.83 40.79
CA ILE A 80 -7.88 16.07 42.05
C ILE A 80 -6.77 16.72 42.88
N LYS A 81 -5.65 17.11 42.25
CA LYS A 81 -4.55 17.80 42.95
C LYS A 81 -5.04 19.10 43.61
N LYS A 82 -5.82 19.91 42.88
CA LYS A 82 -6.40 21.16 43.40
C LYS A 82 -7.30 20.90 44.62
N GLN A 83 -8.22 19.93 44.53
CA GLN A 83 -9.10 19.54 45.64
C GLN A 83 -8.33 19.08 46.88
N ILE A 84 -7.25 18.31 46.69
CA ILE A 84 -6.37 17.87 47.79
C ILE A 84 -5.69 19.08 48.44
N CYS A 85 -5.15 20.02 47.64
CA CYS A 85 -4.52 21.23 48.15
C CYS A 85 -5.50 22.10 48.96
N GLU A 86 -6.70 22.34 48.44
CA GLU A 86 -7.75 23.10 49.14
C GLU A 86 -8.16 22.41 50.46
N SER A 87 -8.30 21.08 50.46
CA SER A 87 -8.63 20.31 51.67
C SER A 87 -7.50 20.35 52.71
N LEU A 88 -6.24 20.42 52.26
CA LEU A 88 -5.05 20.50 53.10
C LEU A 88 -4.84 21.88 53.73
N GLU A 89 -5.32 22.95 53.11
CA GLU A 89 -5.34 24.29 53.73
C GLU A 89 -6.27 24.33 54.95
N ILE A 90 -7.31 23.50 54.96
CA ILE A 90 -8.31 23.40 56.04
C ILE A 90 -7.84 22.45 57.17
N PHE A 91 -6.97 21.47 56.88
CA PHE A 91 -6.50 20.47 57.85
C PHE A 91 -5.02 20.63 58.21
N PRO A 92 -4.65 20.83 59.49
CA PRO A 92 -3.26 21.08 59.87
C PRO A 92 -2.38 19.83 59.72
N ARG A 93 -1.50 19.84 58.71
CA ARG A 93 -0.13 19.25 58.57
C ARG A 93 0.19 17.85 59.12
N ARG A 94 -0.76 17.06 59.62
CA ARG A 94 -0.54 15.69 60.14
C ARG A 94 -1.38 14.67 59.38
N LEU A 95 -1.24 14.60 58.05
CA LEU A 95 -1.69 13.43 57.29
C LEU A 95 -0.69 12.27 57.45
N THR A 96 -0.51 11.77 58.66
CA THR A 96 0.01 10.41 58.87
C THR A 96 -1.19 9.46 58.84
N CYS A 97 -1.76 9.21 57.67
CA CYS A 97 -2.98 8.40 57.60
C CYS A 97 -3.15 7.68 56.25
N PRO A 98 -3.83 6.52 56.19
CA PRO A 98 -4.03 5.66 55.02
C PRO A 98 -4.49 6.33 53.71
N LEU A 99 -4.98 7.57 53.77
CA LEU A 99 -5.29 8.40 52.61
C LEU A 99 -4.05 8.74 51.77
N MET A 100 -2.91 9.06 52.40
CA MET A 100 -1.65 9.29 51.67
C MET A 100 -1.18 8.03 50.96
N ARG A 101 -1.29 6.86 51.62
CA ARG A 101 -0.91 5.57 51.03
C ARG A 101 -1.80 5.20 49.84
N ARG A 102 -3.11 5.47 49.93
CA ARG A 102 -4.05 5.34 48.80
C ARG A 102 -3.72 6.32 47.67
N ALA A 103 -3.42 7.58 47.97
CA ALA A 103 -3.08 8.58 46.97
C ALA A 103 -1.80 8.22 46.19
N VAL A 104 -0.76 7.73 46.86
CA VAL A 104 0.46 7.23 46.21
C VAL A 104 0.14 6.02 45.31
N GLY A 105 -0.64 5.05 45.80
CA GLY A 105 -1.05 3.90 44.98
C GLY A 105 -1.90 4.28 43.75
N PHE A 106 -2.74 5.33 43.85
CA PHE A 106 -3.44 5.88 42.68
C PHE A 106 -2.47 6.55 41.70
N GLN A 107 -1.46 7.27 42.18
CA GLN A 107 -0.43 7.86 41.32
C GLN A 107 0.37 6.80 40.56
N GLU A 108 0.73 5.69 41.20
CA GLU A 108 1.42 4.57 40.56
C GLU A 108 0.58 3.96 39.44
N LYS A 109 -0.72 3.69 39.68
CA LYS A 109 -1.64 3.16 38.66
C LYS A 109 -1.82 4.11 37.48
N ILE A 110 -1.88 5.42 37.73
CA ILE A 110 -1.94 6.43 36.66
C ILE A 110 -0.64 6.43 35.87
N ALA A 111 0.52 6.38 36.54
CA ALA A 111 1.82 6.35 35.87
C ALA A 111 1.98 5.10 34.98
N GLU A 112 1.56 3.94 35.49
CA GLU A 112 1.58 2.66 34.77
C GLU A 112 0.66 2.70 33.54
N SER A 113 -0.59 3.16 33.69
CA SER A 113 -1.53 3.32 32.58
C SER A 113 -1.05 4.33 31.53
N ARG A 114 -0.43 5.44 31.95
CA ARG A 114 0.23 6.38 31.03
C ARG A 114 1.42 5.76 30.29
N GLY A 115 2.17 4.88 30.96
CA GLY A 115 3.23 4.08 30.35
C GLY A 115 2.67 3.25 29.20
N ARG A 116 1.66 2.42 29.48
CA ARG A 116 0.98 1.57 28.48
C ARG A 116 0.46 2.36 27.29
N VAL A 117 -0.18 3.51 27.52
CA VAL A 117 -0.69 4.35 26.41
C VAL A 117 0.45 4.92 25.57
N ARG A 118 1.57 5.34 26.17
CA ARG A 118 2.76 5.79 25.41
C ARG A 118 3.38 4.67 24.59
N ASP A 119 3.43 3.46 25.13
CA ASP A 119 3.94 2.29 24.41
C ASP A 119 3.04 1.99 23.19
N MET A 120 1.73 1.98 23.39
CA MET A 120 0.74 1.83 22.32
C MET A 120 0.88 2.94 21.26
N MET A 121 1.07 4.20 21.65
CA MET A 121 1.30 5.29 20.70
C MET A 121 2.58 5.07 19.88
N THR A 122 3.65 4.59 20.52
CA THR A 122 4.93 4.31 19.85
C THR A 122 4.78 3.18 18.82
N ASP A 123 4.06 2.12 19.19
CA ASP A 123 3.73 1.01 18.28
C ASP A 123 2.89 1.49 17.09
N THR A 124 1.85 2.29 17.36
CA THR A 124 0.99 2.85 16.32
C THR A 124 1.77 3.77 15.38
N GLN A 125 2.68 4.59 15.91
CA GLN A 125 3.53 5.47 15.11
C GLN A 125 4.49 4.68 14.21
N THR A 126 5.01 3.56 14.72
CA THR A 126 5.82 2.63 13.93
C THR A 126 5.00 2.00 12.78
N LYS A 127 3.77 1.55 13.08
CA LYS A 127 2.85 1.01 12.06
C LYS A 127 2.45 2.05 11.02
N LEU A 128 2.23 3.30 11.43
CA LEU A 128 1.95 4.43 10.54
C LEU A 128 3.13 4.66 9.58
N GLY A 129 4.36 4.67 10.10
CA GLY A 129 5.58 4.79 9.29
C GLY A 129 5.72 3.66 8.27
N ALA A 130 5.51 2.41 8.70
CA ALA A 130 5.55 1.25 7.80
C ALA A 130 4.47 1.32 6.70
N THR A 131 3.24 1.75 7.05
CA THR A 131 2.13 1.94 6.11
C THR A 131 2.45 3.01 5.07
N ARG A 132 3.04 4.14 5.48
CA ARG A 132 3.52 5.17 4.54
C ARG A 132 4.56 4.64 3.56
N GLY A 133 5.51 3.81 4.03
CA GLY A 133 6.48 3.15 3.14
C GLY A 133 5.84 2.18 2.14
N ARG A 134 4.78 1.46 2.54
CA ARG A 134 4.00 0.61 1.62
C ARG A 134 3.27 1.44 0.56
N ILE A 135 2.66 2.57 0.94
CA ILE A 135 2.03 3.52 0.00
C ILE A 135 3.02 3.95 -1.09
N ASP A 136 4.23 4.36 -0.71
CA ASP A 136 5.25 4.80 -1.67
C ASP A 136 5.64 3.67 -2.64
N THR A 137 5.79 2.45 -2.12
CA THR A 137 6.07 1.26 -2.93
C THR A 137 4.94 0.97 -3.92
N VAL A 138 3.69 1.03 -3.47
CA VAL A 138 2.51 0.81 -4.34
C VAL A 138 2.43 1.90 -5.41
N ARG A 139 2.64 3.18 -5.05
CA ARG A 139 2.68 4.30 -6.00
C ARG A 139 3.73 4.09 -7.09
N GLN A 140 4.93 3.66 -6.72
CA GLN A 140 6.00 3.40 -7.67
C GLN A 140 5.65 2.24 -8.62
N LYS A 141 5.12 1.13 -8.08
CA LYS A 141 4.63 -0.01 -8.89
C LYS A 141 3.52 0.41 -9.84
N LEU A 142 2.58 1.24 -9.37
CA LEU A 142 1.47 1.75 -10.17
C LEU A 142 1.98 2.63 -11.31
N GLN A 143 2.92 3.53 -11.03
CA GLN A 143 3.53 4.41 -12.04
C GLN A 143 4.23 3.60 -13.14
N VAL A 144 5.07 2.62 -12.76
CA VAL A 144 5.76 1.74 -13.70
C VAL A 144 4.77 0.94 -14.54
N THR A 145 3.71 0.41 -13.91
CA THR A 145 2.69 -0.37 -14.60
C THR A 145 1.91 0.49 -15.59
N LYS A 146 1.50 1.72 -15.23
CA LYS A 146 0.85 2.67 -16.13
C LYS A 146 1.73 3.01 -17.33
N ARG A 147 3.03 3.23 -17.13
CA ARG A 147 4.00 3.44 -18.24
C ARG A 147 4.08 2.21 -19.16
N ARG A 148 4.10 1.00 -18.60
CA ARG A 148 4.11 -0.25 -19.39
C ARG A 148 2.83 -0.39 -20.21
N VAL A 149 1.66 -0.10 -19.64
CA VAL A 149 0.38 -0.08 -20.36
C VAL A 149 0.42 0.89 -21.54
N GLN A 150 0.90 2.12 -21.33
CA GLN A 150 1.03 3.11 -22.40
C GLN A 150 1.97 2.64 -23.51
N TYR A 151 3.11 2.04 -23.15
CA TYR A 151 4.05 1.47 -24.11
C TYR A 151 3.41 0.34 -24.93
N LEU A 152 2.74 -0.62 -24.28
CA LEU A 152 2.10 -1.74 -24.96
C LEU A 152 0.99 -1.27 -25.90
N ARG A 153 0.17 -0.28 -25.50
CA ARG A 153 -0.83 0.34 -26.38
C ARG A 153 -0.20 0.93 -27.65
N ARG A 154 0.93 1.64 -27.51
CA ARG A 154 1.65 2.20 -28.67
C ARG A 154 2.24 1.11 -29.56
N LYS A 155 2.85 0.08 -28.95
CA LYS A 155 3.44 -1.07 -29.66
C LYS A 155 2.39 -1.83 -30.46
N ILE A 156 1.26 -2.19 -29.84
CA ILE A 156 0.13 -2.87 -30.50
C ILE A 156 -0.39 -2.03 -31.67
N LYS A 157 -0.65 -0.74 -31.45
CA LYS A 157 -1.12 0.17 -32.52
C LYS A 157 -0.13 0.29 -33.68
N ALA A 158 1.18 0.28 -33.41
CA ALA A 158 2.21 0.31 -34.45
C ALA A 158 2.23 -1.01 -35.25
N SER A 159 2.15 -2.15 -34.57
CA SER A 159 2.06 -3.47 -35.19
C SER A 159 0.81 -3.59 -36.06
N GLU A 160 -0.37 -3.17 -35.59
CA GLU A 160 -1.62 -3.17 -36.36
C GLU A 160 -1.52 -2.35 -37.66
N LYS A 161 -0.88 -1.17 -37.61
CA LYS A 161 -0.61 -0.34 -38.80
C LYS A 161 0.33 -1.04 -39.79
N SER A 162 1.33 -1.76 -39.30
CA SER A 162 2.24 -2.52 -40.18
C SER A 162 1.52 -3.68 -40.89
N PHE A 163 0.58 -4.33 -40.20
CA PHE A 163 -0.25 -5.37 -40.80
C PHE A 163 -1.24 -4.83 -41.85
N SER A 164 -1.85 -3.67 -41.59
CA SER A 164 -2.81 -3.08 -42.55
C SER A 164 -2.13 -2.49 -43.79
N SER A 165 -0.94 -1.90 -43.64
CA SER A 165 -0.13 -1.42 -44.78
C SER A 165 0.44 -2.55 -45.63
N SER A 166 0.85 -3.66 -45.01
CA SER A 166 1.30 -4.85 -45.74
C SER A 166 0.17 -5.58 -46.48
N ALA A 167 -1.09 -5.43 -46.04
CA ALA A 167 -2.24 -6.04 -46.70
C ALA A 167 -2.66 -5.28 -47.98
N ARG A 168 -2.49 -3.95 -48.01
CA ARG A 168 -2.82 -3.11 -49.19
C ARG A 168 -1.80 -3.17 -50.33
N LEU A 169 -0.61 -3.72 -50.10
CA LEU A 169 0.44 -3.88 -51.11
C LEU A 169 0.33 -5.20 -51.90
N VAL A 170 -0.69 -6.02 -51.61
CA VAL A 170 -0.92 -7.34 -52.23
C VAL A 170 -2.23 -7.39 -53.02
N GLU A 171 -2.99 -6.28 -53.08
CA GLU A 171 -4.08 -6.04 -54.04
C GLU A 171 -3.56 -5.20 -55.20
#